data_AF-A0A9Q4Q3J5-F1
#
_entry.id   AF-A0A9Q4Q3J5-F1
#
_cell.length_a   1.000
_cell.length_b   1.000
_cell.length_c   1.000
_cell.angle_alpha   90.00
_cell.angle_beta   90.00
_cell.angle_gamma   90.00
#
_symmetry.space_group_name_H-M   'P 1'
#
loop_
_entity.id
_entity.type
_entity.pdbx_description
1 polymer ?
#
loop_
_entity_poly.entity_id
_entity_poly.type
_entity_poly.pdbx_seq_one_letter_code
_entity_poly.pdbx_strand_id
1 'polypeptide(L)' 'MATKETAPVRGETKRFLVECDGCSYERSAEGRDEAMRIGTDHRLETGHEPVAVELPPPTENA' A
#
# COMPACT_ATOMS: atom_id res chain seq x y z
N MET A 1 -2.74 1.12 -32.41
CA MET A 1 -3.32 0.33 -31.30
C MET A 1 -2.21 -0.55 -30.74
N ALA A 2 -1.57 -0.14 -29.66
CA ALA A 2 -0.64 -0.96 -28.89
C ALA A 2 -1.07 -0.79 -27.43
N THR A 3 -1.68 -1.84 -26.89
CA THR A 3 -2.19 -1.92 -25.53
C THR A 3 -1.15 -2.64 -24.67
N LYS A 4 -0.86 -2.08 -23.48
CA LYS A 4 0.07 -2.58 -22.45
C LYS A 4 1.53 -2.45 -22.90
N GLU A 5 2.42 -1.80 -22.16
CA GLU A 5 2.69 -1.96 -20.75
C GLU A 5 3.00 -0.59 -20.12
N THR A 6 2.16 -0.12 -19.22
CA THR A 6 2.60 0.80 -18.17
C THR A 6 3.31 -0.06 -17.13
N ALA A 7 4.48 -0.60 -17.45
CA ALA A 7 5.38 -1.04 -16.40
C ALA A 7 5.87 0.26 -15.74
N PRO A 8 5.52 0.56 -14.47
CA PRO A 8 6.16 1.67 -13.80
C PRO A 8 7.65 1.36 -13.79
N VAL A 9 8.40 2.28 -14.38
CA VAL A 9 9.86 2.35 -14.43
C VAL A 9 10.44 1.77 -13.13
N ARG A 10 11.41 0.85 -13.27
CA ARG A 10 12.38 0.49 -12.21
C ARG A 10 12.94 1.78 -11.62
N GLY A 11 12.32 2.22 -10.53
CA GLY A 11 12.49 3.55 -9.96
C GLY A 11 11.49 3.70 -8.83
N GLU A 12 11.65 2.85 -7.82
CA GLU A 12 11.05 3.05 -6.48
C GLU A 12 9.52 3.16 -6.48
N THR A 13 8.80 2.12 -6.91
CA THR A 13 7.37 2.00 -6.60
C THR A 13 7.23 1.90 -5.08
N LYS A 14 7.06 3.04 -4.41
CA LYS A 14 6.84 3.13 -2.96
C LYS A 14 5.56 2.39 -2.63
N ARG A 15 5.72 1.15 -2.16
CA ARG A 15 4.62 0.32 -1.66
C ARG A 15 4.38 0.69 -0.21
N PHE A 16 3.15 0.62 0.22
CA PHE A 16 2.76 0.89 1.60
C PHE A 16 2.01 -0.32 2.14
N LEU A 17 2.21 -0.63 3.41
CA LEU A 17 1.45 -1.64 4.15
C LEU A 17 0.57 -0.91 5.14
N VAL A 18 -0.74 -1.06 5.01
CA VAL A 18 -1.71 -0.58 5.97
C VAL A 18 -1.95 -1.72 6.94
N GLU A 19 -1.47 -1.57 8.17
CA GLU A 19 -1.67 -2.52 9.26
C GLU A 19 -2.56 -1.87 10.32
N CYS A 20 -3.49 -2.63 10.88
CA CYS A 20 -4.29 -2.18 12.01
C CYS A 20 -3.78 -2.83 13.30
N ASP A 21 -3.51 -2.03 14.34
CA ASP A 21 -3.11 -2.58 15.64
C ASP A 21 -4.32 -3.16 16.42
N GLY A 22 -5.52 -2.64 16.14
CA GLY A 22 -6.77 -3.06 16.79
C GLY A 22 -7.39 -4.36 16.26
N CYS A 23 -6.93 -4.85 15.10
CA CYS A 23 -7.40 -6.10 14.51
C CYS A 23 -6.35 -6.65 13.54
N SER A 24 -6.36 -7.95 13.23
CA SER A 24 -5.38 -8.56 12.32
C SER A 24 -5.58 -8.18 10.83
N TYR A 25 -5.97 -6.94 10.55
CA TYR A 25 -6.15 -6.40 9.23
C TYR A 25 -4.81 -5.87 8.69
N GLU A 26 -4.39 -6.43 7.55
CA GLU A 26 -3.20 -6.01 6.82
C GLU A 26 -3.54 -5.90 5.33
N ARG A 27 -3.19 -4.76 4.71
CA ARG A 27 -3.37 -4.55 3.28
C ARG A 27 -2.22 -3.79 2.64
N SER A 28 -1.65 -4.36 1.58
CA SER A 28 -0.67 -3.68 0.74
C SER A 28 -1.33 -2.70 -0.24
N ALA A 29 -0.72 -1.54 -0.42
CA ALA A 29 -1.15 -0.47 -1.31
C ALA A 29 0.01 -0.02 -2.21
N GLU A 30 -0.29 0.24 -3.49
CA GLU A 30 0.67 0.77 -4.45
C GLU A 30 0.64 2.30 -4.44
N GLY A 31 1.21 2.87 -3.37
CA GLY A 31 1.34 4.31 -3.18
C GLY A 31 0.56 4.85 -1.99
N ARG A 32 0.91 6.07 -1.59
CA ARG A 32 0.38 6.72 -0.38
C ARG A 32 -1.11 7.01 -0.46
N ASP A 33 -1.59 7.38 -1.65
CA ASP A 33 -3.00 7.74 -1.87
C ASP A 33 -3.94 6.54 -1.65
N GLU A 34 -3.53 5.38 -2.14
CA GLU A 34 -4.25 4.12 -1.95
C GLU A 34 -4.16 3.66 -0.48
N ALA A 35 -2.97 3.75 0.14
CA ALA A 35 -2.80 3.43 1.55
C ALA A 35 -3.68 4.30 2.46
N MET A 36 -3.78 5.60 2.16
CA MET A 36 -4.61 6.54 2.90
C MET A 36 -6.10 6.24 2.72
N ARG A 37 -6.53 5.84 1.52
CA ARG A 37 -7.90 5.38 1.28
C ARG A 37 -8.24 4.15 2.08
N ILE A 38 -7.40 3.11 2.03
CA ILE A 38 -7.60 1.86 2.77
C ILE A 38 -7.63 2.12 4.28
N GLY A 39 -6.71 2.94 4.80
CA GLY A 39 -6.70 3.28 6.22
C GLY A 39 -7.92 4.10 6.65
N THR A 40 -8.38 5.04 5.82
CA THR A 40 -9.57 5.84 6.13
C THR A 40 -10.83 5.00 6.10
N ASP A 41 -10.97 4.14 5.09
CA ASP A 41 -12.09 3.22 4.93
C ASP A 41 -12.20 2.28 6.14
N HIS A 42 -11.09 1.62 6.49
CA HIS A 42 -11.05 0.71 7.63
C HIS A 42 -11.36 1.42 8.97
N ARG A 43 -10.84 2.64 9.16
CA ARG A 43 -11.15 3.46 10.33
C ARG A 43 -12.64 3.79 10.42
N LEU A 44 -13.30 4.07 9.30
CA LEU A 44 -14.74 4.38 9.29
C LEU A 44 -15.59 3.15 9.59
N GLU A 45 -15.19 1.97 9.10
CA GLU A 45 -15.93 0.72 9.31
C GLU A 45 -15.76 0.16 10.72
N THR A 46 -14.54 0.16 11.24
CA THR A 46 -14.19 -0.55 12.49
C THR A 46 -13.95 0.39 13.67
N GLY A 47 -13.75 1.68 13.42
CA GLY A 47 -13.33 2.64 14.44
C GLY A 47 -11.88 2.46 14.90
N HIS A 48 -11.10 1.58 14.26
CA HIS A 48 -9.69 1.39 14.59
C HIS A 48 -8.79 2.44 13.92
N GLU A 49 -7.57 2.56 14.41
CA GLU A 49 -6.56 3.47 13.85
C GLU A 49 -5.52 2.66 13.07
N PRO A 50 -5.73 2.43 11.76
CA PRO A 50 -4.75 1.75 10.92
C PRO A 50 -3.56 2.68 10.61
N VAL A 51 -2.38 2.07 10.56
CA VAL A 51 -1.10 2.74 10.34
C VAL A 51 -0.56 2.34 8.98
N ALA A 52 -0.20 3.33 8.16
CA ALA A 52 0.42 3.09 6.86
C ALA A 52 1.95 3.14 6.98
N VAL A 53 2.60 2.01 6.77
CA VAL A 53 4.06 1.84 6.80
C VAL A 53 4.61 1.81 5.38
N GLU A 54 5.65 2.60 5.07
CA GLU A 54 6.33 2.52 3.77
C GLU A 54 7.16 1.23 3.72
N LEU A 55 6.88 0.37 2.73
CA LEU A 55 7.63 -0.85 2.50
C LEU A 55 8.81 -0.56 1.58
N PRO A 56 10.00 -1.10 1.89
CA PRO A 56 11.12 -1.00 0.98
C PRO A 56 10.76 -1.62 -0.38
N PRO A 57 11.36 -1.11 -1.48
CA PRO A 57 11.22 -1.74 -2.77
C PRO A 57 11.66 -3.21 -2.66
N PRO A 58 11.05 -4.12 -3.44
CA PRO A 58 11.50 -5.50 -3.43
C PRO A 58 12.95 -5.48 -3.92
N THR A 59 13.90 -5.71 -3.02
CA THR A 59 15.29 -5.90 -3.39
C THR A 59 15.35 -7.15 -4.26
N GLU A 60 15.49 -6.97 -5.58
CA GLU A 60 15.93 -8.06 -6.46
C GLU A 60 17.26 -8.55 -5.86
N ASN A 61 17.29 -9.81 -5.40
CA ASN A 61 18.50 -10.43 -4.89
C ASN A 61 19.57 -10.37 -6.00
N ALA A 62 20.73 -9.84 -5.63
CA ALA A 62 21.92 -9.69 -6.49
C ALA A 62 22.48 -11.03 -6.98
#